data_AF-A0A1C4ZBF4-F1
#
_entry.id   AF-A0A1C4ZBF4-F1
#
_cell.length_a   1.000
_cell.length_b   1.000
_cell.length_c   1.000
_cell.angle_alpha   90.00
_cell.angle_beta   90.00
_cell.angle_gamma   90.00
#
_symmetry.space_group_name_H-M   'P 1'
#
loop_
_entity.id
_entity.type
_entity.pdbx_description
1 polymer ?
#
loop_
_entity_poly.entity_id
_entity_poly.type
_entity_poly.pdbx_seq_one_letter_code
_entity_poly.pdbx_strand_id
1 'polypeptide(L)' 'MREGVQSITVNSDTTVNWFSIDIAGNVEGNYKPDGEGKNYNKQRVSVQ' A
#
# COMPACT_ATOMS: atom_id res chain seq x y z
N MET A 1 7.09 -11.78 -15.50
CA MET A 1 5.72 -11.33 -15.84
C MET A 1 5.33 -10.27 -14.83
N ARG A 2 4.86 -9.10 -15.28
CA ARG A 2 4.29 -8.07 -14.38
C ARG A 2 2.78 -8.25 -14.50
N GLU A 3 2.11 -8.55 -13.39
CA GLU A 3 0.65 -8.53 -13.35
C GLU A 3 0.17 -7.12 -13.72
N GLY A 4 -0.87 -7.04 -14.55
CA GLY A 4 -1.47 -5.78 -14.95
C GLY A 4 -2.05 -5.01 -13.74
N VAL A 5 -2.45 -3.77 -13.97
CA VAL A 5 -3.16 -2.99 -12.94
C VAL A 5 -4.45 -3.72 -12.55
N GLN A 6 -4.67 -3.91 -11.25
CA GLN A 6 -5.92 -4.43 -10.71
C GLN A 6 -6.67 -3.34 -9.95
N SER A 7 -8.00 -3.39 -10.02
CA SER A 7 -8.88 -2.45 -9.34
C SER A 7 -9.29 -2.97 -7.97
N ILE A 8 -9.43 -2.06 -7.02
CA ILE A 8 -10.00 -2.31 -5.69
C ILE A 8 -11.28 -1.49 -5.59
N THR A 9 -12.40 -2.14 -5.27
CA THR A 9 -13.68 -1.46 -5.03
C THR A 9 -13.75 -0.96 -3.59
N VAL A 10 -14.05 0.33 -3.42
CA VAL A 10 -14.20 0.98 -2.12
C VAL A 10 -15.65 1.46 -1.99
N ASN A 11 -16.40 0.90 -1.02
CA ASN A 11 -17.83 1.18 -0.84
C ASN A 11 -18.13 2.23 0.25
N SER A 12 -17.11 2.68 0.96
CA SER A 12 -17.21 3.69 2.02
C SER A 12 -15.88 4.42 2.17
N ASP A 13 -15.87 5.56 2.84
CA ASP A 13 -14.65 6.30 3.19
C ASP A 13 -13.56 5.39 3.76
N THR A 14 -12.46 5.25 3.02
CA THR A 14 -11.40 4.26 3.31
C THR A 14 -10.03 4.92 3.18
N THR A 15 -9.15 4.65 4.14
CA THR A 15 -7.72 4.96 4.00
C THR A 15 -7.00 3.73 3.47
N VAL A 16 -6.45 3.85 2.27
CA VAL A 16 -5.62 2.79 1.66
C VAL A 16 -4.18 3.04 2.02
N ASN A 17 -3.50 2.03 2.54
CA ASN A 17 -2.07 2.04 2.85
C ASN A 17 -1.37 1.00 1.98
N TRP A 18 -0.26 1.34 1.34
CA TRP A 18 0.49 0.42 0.49
C TRP A 18 1.98 0.67 0.53
N PHE A 19 2.75 -0.35 0.15
CA PHE A 19 4.20 -0.32 0.03
C PHE A 19 4.62 -1.36 -1.00
N SER A 20 5.80 -1.18 -1.57
CA SER A 20 6.42 -2.14 -2.49
C SER A 20 7.59 -2.87 -1.82
N ILE A 21 7.90 -4.06 -2.31
CA ILE A 21 9.11 -4.80 -1.94
C ILE A 21 9.87 -5.11 -3.24
N ASP A 22 11.20 -4.93 -3.24
CA ASP A 22 12.03 -5.35 -4.37
C ASP A 22 12.34 -6.86 -4.34
N ILE A 23 13.01 -7.35 -5.39
CA ILE A 23 13.36 -8.78 -5.50
C ILE A 23 14.34 -9.26 -4.41
N ALA A 24 15.04 -8.35 -3.75
CA ALA A 24 15.98 -8.64 -2.67
C ALA A 24 15.30 -8.62 -1.29
N GLY A 25 14.02 -8.25 -1.22
CA GLY A 25 13.25 -8.18 0.02
C GLY A 25 13.30 -6.82 0.71
N ASN A 26 13.86 -5.78 0.09
CA ASN A 26 13.86 -4.44 0.70
C ASN A 26 12.47 -3.82 0.62
N VAL A 27 11.97 -3.37 1.76
CA VAL A 27 10.67 -2.70 1.86
C VAL A 27 10.83 -1.20 1.57
N GLU A 28 9.96 -0.68 0.71
CA GLU A 28 9.88 0.74 0.37
C GLU A 28 9.78 1.63 1.62
N GLY A 29 10.51 2.75 1.62
CA GLY A 29 10.47 3.73 2.70
C GLY A 29 11.01 3.25 4.05
N ASN A 30 11.70 2.08 4.09
CA ASN A 30 12.07 1.40 5.34
C ASN A 30 10.85 1.14 6.24
N TYR A 31 9.69 0.90 5.62
CA TYR A 31 8.49 0.46 6.32
C TYR A 31 8.75 -0.92 6.95
N LYS A 32 8.24 -1.12 8.17
CA LYS A 32 8.35 -2.38 8.90
C LYS A 32 6.96 -3.00 9.00
N PRO A 33 6.59 -3.95 8.12
CA PRO A 33 5.27 -4.57 8.13
C PRO A 33 4.99 -5.36 9.41
N ASP A 34 6.03 -5.88 10.05
CA ASP A 34 6.03 -6.67 11.28
C ASP A 34 6.40 -5.85 12.53
N GLY A 35 6.56 -4.52 12.40
CA GLY A 35 6.97 -3.63 13.49
C GLY A 35 6.21 -2.31 13.54
N GLU A 36 6.79 -1.30 14.18
CA GLU A 36 6.13 0.01 14.38
C GLU A 36 6.42 1.06 13.30
N GLY A 37 7.21 0.73 12.28
CA GLY A 37 7.50 1.66 11.19
C GLY A 37 6.22 2.01 10.43
N LYS A 38 5.94 3.30 10.18
CA LYS A 38 4.69 3.76 9.51
C LYS A 38 4.94 4.43 8.15
N ASN A 39 6.11 4.19 7.55
CA ASN A 39 6.55 4.86 6.32
C ASN A 39 5.93 4.29 5.03
N TYR A 40 4.73 3.73 5.11
CA TYR A 40 3.98 3.30 3.94
C TYR A 40 3.38 4.50 3.20
N ASN A 41 3.09 4.32 1.91
CA ASN A 41 2.27 5.25 1.16
C ASN A 41 0.82 5.17 1.65
N LYS A 42 0.10 6.30 1.67
CA LYS A 42 -1.29 6.35 2.11
C LYS A 42 -2.14 7.30 1.27
N GLN A 43 -3.40 6.95 1.07
CA GLN A 43 -4.40 7.81 0.42
C GLN A 43 -5.77 7.57 1.02
N ARG A 44 -6.47 8.66 1.30
CA ARG A 44 -7.89 8.62 1.67
C ARG A 44 -8.72 8.64 0.40
N VAL A 45 -9.61 7.66 0.28
CA VAL A 45 -10.62 7.56 -0.77
C VAL A 45 -11.96 7.82 -0.10
N SER A 46 -12.63 8.91 -0.50
CA SER A 46 -13.99 9.21 -0.04
C SER A 46 -14.99 8.82 -1.12
N VAL A 47 -16.10 8.22 -0.69
CA VAL A 47 -17.20 7.87 -1.59
C VAL A 47 -18.21 9.01 -1.52
N GLN A 48 -18.51 9.62 -2.67
CA GLN A 48 -19.45 10.74 -2.81
C GLN A 48 -20.89 10.24 -2.92
#